data_AF-A0A9N9I6S7-F1
#
_entry.id   AF-A0A9N9I6S7-F1
#
_cell.length_a   1.000
_cell.length_b   1.000
_cell.length_c   1.000
_cell.angle_alpha   90.00
_cell.angle_beta   90.00
_cell.angle_gamma   90.00
#
_symmetry.space_group_name_H-M   'P 1'
#
loop_
_entity.id
_entity.type
_entity.pdbx_description
1 polymer ?
#
loop_
_entity_poly.entity_id
_entity_poly.type
_entity_poly.pdbx_seq_one_letter_code
_entity_poly.pdbx_strand_id
1 'polypeptide(L)'
;YMLELDLEAPVHLHDYFTDYPLTPEKQIIPENWLSLYNERLVNDKEVGNGKYASGEKLVQTLYPKKNYVIHYRALQTYMKFGMKVTKIHSALKFRQSPWMKDYIEENIRKRKIAKANGDEFGVMYYKLKNNAVFGKQMENVRKHMRVELLKIEEDKKIRRLASSPLFVGFKQFDGGITAIHMLKSTVTLNKPIYVGQAILDISKAMMFNFWY
;
A
#
# COMPACT_ATOMS: atom_id res chain seq x y z
N TYR A 1 -5.39 -19.58 2.22
CA TYR A 1 -6.50 -18.95 1.48
C TYR A 1 -6.40 -17.45 1.58
N MET A 2 -6.82 -16.75 0.53
CA MET A 2 -7.12 -15.32 0.54
C MET A 2 -8.63 -15.24 0.37
N LEU A 3 -9.33 -14.52 1.25
CA LEU A 3 -10.79 -14.47 1.23
C LEU A 3 -11.24 -13.05 0.97
N GLU A 4 -12.33 -12.91 0.21
CA GLU A 4 -13.10 -11.69 0.09
C GLU A 4 -14.42 -11.92 0.81
N LEU A 5 -14.69 -11.12 1.84
CA LEU A 5 -15.78 -11.37 2.78
C LEU A 5 -16.27 -10.08 3.44
N ASP A 6 -17.41 -10.17 4.10
CA ASP A 6 -17.97 -9.12 4.93
C ASP A 6 -17.67 -9.40 6.41
N LEU A 7 -17.24 -8.37 7.14
CA LEU A 7 -16.86 -8.45 8.56
C LEU A 7 -17.64 -7.46 9.39
N GLU A 8 -17.91 -7.83 10.63
CA GLU A 8 -18.55 -6.94 11.61
C GLU A 8 -17.96 -7.17 12.99
N ALA A 9 -17.65 -6.06 13.68
CA ALA A 9 -17.32 -6.07 15.10
C ALA A 9 -18.64 -6.01 15.90
N PRO A 10 -18.95 -7.03 16.74
CA PRO A 10 -20.11 -6.97 17.63
C PRO A 10 -20.08 -5.72 18.50
N VAL A 11 -21.24 -5.07 18.67
CA VAL A 11 -21.36 -3.79 19.41
C VAL A 11 -20.76 -3.87 20.82
N HIS A 12 -20.96 -4.98 21.53
CA HIS A 12 -20.42 -5.17 22.88
C HIS A 12 -18.87 -5.25 22.93
N LEU A 13 -18.19 -5.37 21.79
CA LEU A 13 -16.73 -5.34 21.67
C LEU A 13 -16.21 -4.01 21.13
N HIS A 14 -17.06 -3.01 20.89
CA HIS A 14 -16.62 -1.72 20.38
C HIS A 14 -15.66 -1.03 21.34
N ASP A 15 -15.99 -1.02 22.63
CA ASP A 15 -15.13 -0.46 23.67
C ASP A 15 -13.76 -1.16 23.71
N TYR A 16 -13.76 -2.50 23.61
CA TYR A 16 -12.53 -3.31 23.54
C TYR A 16 -11.65 -2.92 22.33
N PHE A 17 -12.25 -2.58 21.19
CA PHE A 17 -11.53 -2.23 19.98
C PHE A 17 -11.24 -0.73 19.80
N THR A 18 -11.60 0.12 20.76
CA THR A 18 -11.54 1.60 20.62
C THR A 18 -10.17 2.12 20.24
N ASP A 19 -9.13 1.65 20.92
CA ASP A 19 -7.77 2.16 20.74
C ASP A 19 -7.10 1.66 19.47
N TYR A 20 -7.42 0.43 19.04
CA TYR A 20 -6.78 -0.19 17.88
C TYR A 20 -7.75 -1.03 17.03
N PRO A 21 -8.72 -0.39 16.34
CA PRO A 21 -9.76 -1.11 15.62
C PRO A 21 -9.19 -2.04 14.53
N LEU A 22 -9.72 -3.26 14.48
CA LEU A 22 -9.34 -4.25 13.48
C LEU A 22 -9.74 -3.79 12.06
N THR A 23 -9.20 -4.46 11.04
CA THR A 23 -9.61 -4.32 9.64
C THR A 23 -9.47 -2.90 9.05
N PRO A 24 -8.24 -2.34 8.99
CA PRO A 24 -8.02 -1.03 8.37
C PRO A 24 -8.41 -1.02 6.89
N GLU A 25 -9.10 0.01 6.44
CA GLU A 25 -9.54 0.19 5.05
C GLU A 25 -9.21 1.58 4.51
N LYS A 26 -9.15 1.71 3.18
CA LYS A 26 -9.03 3.01 2.55
C LYS A 26 -10.43 3.57 2.32
N GLN A 27 -10.67 4.79 2.79
CA GLN A 27 -11.88 5.53 2.49
C GLN A 27 -11.61 7.03 2.47
N ILE A 28 -12.48 7.76 1.79
CA ILE A 28 -12.53 9.22 1.88
C ILE A 28 -13.26 9.56 3.17
N ILE A 29 -12.64 10.40 4.00
CA ILE A 29 -13.27 10.87 5.23
C ILE A 29 -14.29 11.94 4.86
N PRO A 30 -15.56 11.82 5.26
CA PRO A 30 -16.52 12.89 5.11
C PRO A 30 -16.14 14.11 5.96
N GLU A 31 -16.46 15.31 5.49
CA GLU A 31 -16.18 16.54 6.25
C GLU A 31 -16.93 16.57 7.59
N ASN A 32 -18.13 16.00 7.65
CA ASN A 32 -18.92 15.88 8.88
C ASN A 32 -18.38 14.85 9.90
N TRP A 33 -17.28 14.15 9.59
CA TRP A 33 -16.56 13.30 10.55
C TRP A 33 -15.38 14.02 11.21
N LEU A 34 -15.11 15.26 10.82
CA LEU A 34 -14.05 16.04 11.44
C LEU A 34 -14.39 16.31 12.90
N SER A 35 -13.38 16.22 13.77
CA SER A 35 -13.51 16.71 15.13
C SER A 35 -13.60 18.24 15.11
N LEU A 36 -14.18 18.84 16.14
CA LEU A 36 -14.24 20.30 16.31
C LEU A 36 -12.87 20.96 16.15
N TYR A 37 -11.80 20.28 16.56
CA TYR A 37 -10.43 20.76 16.36
C TYR A 37 -10.04 20.79 14.87
N ASN A 38 -10.29 19.71 14.14
CA ASN A 38 -9.96 19.64 12.71
C ASN A 38 -10.84 20.59 11.87
N GLU A 39 -12.12 20.76 12.23
CA GLU A 39 -13.01 21.74 11.59
C GLU A 39 -12.47 23.17 11.76
N ARG A 40 -11.96 23.52 12.95
CA ARG A 40 -11.30 24.82 13.17
C ARG A 40 -10.08 24.99 12.28
N LEU A 41 -9.24 23.97 12.14
CA LEU A 41 -8.05 24.02 11.28
C LEU A 41 -8.40 24.17 9.79
N VAL A 42 -9.48 23.55 9.32
CA VAL A 42 -9.96 23.72 7.94
C VAL A 42 -10.38 25.18 7.70
N ASN A 43 -11.04 25.80 8.67
CA ASN A 43 -11.51 27.19 8.58
C ASN A 43 -10.43 28.23 8.88
N ASP A 44 -9.30 27.82 9.48
CA ASP A 44 -8.16 28.69 9.73
C ASP A 44 -7.53 29.14 8.40
N LYS A 45 -7.37 30.46 8.24
CA LYS A 45 -6.87 31.08 7.00
C LYS A 45 -5.41 30.74 6.70
N GLU A 46 -4.59 30.48 7.72
CA GLU A 46 -3.17 30.16 7.56
C GLU A 46 -2.96 28.66 7.24
N VAL A 47 -3.93 27.81 7.60
CA VAL A 47 -3.81 26.35 7.47
C VAL A 47 -4.66 25.81 6.33
N GLY A 48 -5.99 25.80 6.50
CA GLY A 48 -6.93 25.20 5.55
C GLY A 48 -7.51 26.20 4.55
N ASN A 49 -7.54 27.49 4.89
CA ASN A 49 -8.16 28.56 4.11
C ASN A 49 -9.58 28.22 3.62
N GLY A 50 -10.37 27.60 4.50
CA GLY A 50 -11.73 27.15 4.23
C GLY A 50 -11.83 26.00 3.22
N LYS A 51 -10.72 25.32 2.90
CA LYS A 51 -10.71 24.22 1.93
C LYS A 51 -10.56 22.88 2.62
N TYR A 52 -11.64 22.10 2.58
CA TYR A 52 -11.59 20.70 2.92
C TYR A 52 -10.78 19.91 1.87
N ALA A 53 -9.67 19.29 2.29
CA ALA A 53 -8.85 18.44 1.43
C ALA A 53 -9.39 17.00 1.44
N SER A 54 -10.26 16.68 0.47
CA SER A 54 -10.75 15.32 0.27
C SER A 54 -9.65 14.41 -0.27
N GLY A 55 -9.37 13.31 0.40
CA GLY A 55 -8.43 12.29 -0.07
C GLY A 55 -8.68 10.95 0.60
N GLU A 56 -8.36 9.87 -0.11
CA GLU A 56 -8.39 8.53 0.48
C GLU A 56 -7.35 8.42 1.59
N LYS A 57 -7.81 8.06 2.80
CA LYS A 57 -6.95 7.78 3.95
C LYS A 57 -7.14 6.35 4.38
N LEU A 58 -6.06 5.74 4.88
CA LEU A 58 -6.16 4.46 5.57
C LEU A 58 -6.70 4.73 6.98
N VAL A 59 -7.85 4.16 7.31
CA VAL A 59 -8.50 4.37 8.60
C VAL A 59 -8.96 3.07 9.22
N GLN A 60 -9.02 3.09 10.54
CA GLN A 60 -9.45 1.99 11.38
C GLN A 60 -10.78 2.40 11.99
N THR A 61 -11.87 1.83 11.48
CA THR A 61 -13.22 2.13 11.95
C THR A 61 -13.91 0.82 12.30
N LEU A 62 -14.83 0.85 13.25
CA LEU A 62 -15.64 -0.30 13.66
C LEU A 62 -16.87 -0.52 12.78
N TYR A 63 -17.03 0.30 11.72
CA TYR A 63 -18.09 0.10 10.75
C TYR A 63 -17.98 -1.26 10.06
N PRO A 64 -19.12 -1.88 9.71
CA PRO A 64 -19.14 -3.12 8.96
C PRO A 64 -18.29 -3.02 7.69
N LYS A 65 -17.43 -4.02 7.47
CA LYS A 65 -16.57 -4.10 6.29
C LYS A 65 -17.27 -4.91 5.22
N LYS A 66 -17.22 -4.41 3.98
CA LYS A 66 -17.78 -5.07 2.80
C LYS A 66 -16.68 -5.40 1.80
N ASN A 67 -16.76 -6.59 1.18
CA ASN A 67 -15.79 -7.07 0.20
C ASN A 67 -14.33 -6.97 0.68
N TYR A 68 -14.11 -7.19 1.97
CA TYR A 68 -12.80 -7.05 2.59
C TYR A 68 -11.92 -8.24 2.21
N VAL A 69 -10.75 -7.96 1.65
CA VAL A 69 -9.79 -8.97 1.22
C VAL A 69 -8.78 -9.24 2.34
N ILE A 70 -8.72 -10.49 2.81
CA ILE A 70 -7.89 -10.87 3.96
C ILE A 70 -7.23 -12.24 3.81
N HIS A 71 -5.99 -12.33 4.29
CA HIS A 71 -5.31 -13.61 4.45
C HIS A 71 -5.91 -14.44 5.59
N TYR A 72 -6.14 -15.74 5.36
CA TYR A 72 -6.83 -16.62 6.33
C TYR A 72 -6.24 -16.61 7.74
N ARG A 73 -4.91 -16.48 7.91
CA ARG A 73 -4.29 -16.42 9.24
C ARG A 73 -4.68 -15.16 10.01
N ALA A 74 -4.77 -14.02 9.32
CA ALA A 74 -5.22 -12.78 9.94
C ALA A 74 -6.71 -12.86 10.30
N LEU A 75 -7.52 -13.44 9.42
CA LEU A 75 -8.93 -13.71 9.70
C LEU A 75 -9.11 -14.59 10.95
N GLN A 76 -8.34 -15.67 11.08
CA GLN A 76 -8.37 -16.53 12.28
C GLN A 76 -8.07 -15.74 13.55
N THR A 77 -7.07 -14.85 13.52
CA THR A 77 -6.80 -13.95 14.64
C THR A 77 -7.97 -13.03 14.93
N TYR A 78 -8.56 -12.40 13.91
CA TYR A 78 -9.67 -11.46 14.11
C TYR A 78 -10.91 -12.15 14.67
N MET A 79 -11.19 -13.38 14.22
CA MET A 79 -12.28 -14.20 14.75
C MET A 79 -12.04 -14.60 16.21
N LYS A 80 -10.79 -14.84 16.63
CA LYS A 80 -10.47 -15.10 18.04
C LYS A 80 -10.77 -13.90 18.94
N PHE A 81 -10.60 -12.68 18.44
CA PHE A 81 -10.99 -11.46 19.14
C PHE A 81 -12.50 -11.18 19.08
N GLY A 82 -13.29 -12.00 18.39
CA GLY A 82 -14.75 -11.86 18.33
C GLY A 82 -15.29 -11.18 17.09
N MET A 83 -14.46 -10.88 16.07
CA MET A 83 -14.96 -10.43 14.77
C MET A 83 -15.84 -11.49 14.12
N LYS A 84 -17.01 -11.07 13.61
CA LYS A 84 -17.96 -11.95 12.94
C LYS A 84 -17.82 -11.83 11.43
N VAL A 85 -17.78 -12.98 10.77
CA VAL A 85 -17.91 -13.08 9.31
C VAL A 85 -19.39 -13.15 8.99
N THR A 86 -19.91 -12.17 8.26
CA THR A 86 -21.34 -12.12 7.89
C THR A 86 -21.60 -12.76 6.54
N LYS A 87 -20.64 -12.66 5.60
CA LYS A 87 -20.73 -13.27 4.27
C LYS A 87 -19.35 -13.57 3.70
N ILE A 88 -19.19 -14.69 3.00
CA ILE A 88 -17.99 -14.98 2.20
C ILE A 88 -18.38 -14.86 0.72
N HIS A 89 -17.71 -13.99 -0.03
CA HIS A 89 -17.99 -13.77 -1.46
C HIS A 89 -17.14 -14.65 -2.35
N SER A 90 -15.84 -14.72 -2.07
CA SER A 90 -14.90 -15.50 -2.86
C SER A 90 -13.71 -15.97 -2.02
N ALA A 91 -13.04 -17.04 -2.46
CA ALA A 91 -11.84 -17.55 -1.80
C ALA A 91 -10.82 -18.06 -2.83
N LEU A 92 -9.58 -17.58 -2.71
CA LEU A 92 -8.43 -18.06 -3.46
C LEU A 92 -7.66 -19.09 -2.63
N LYS A 93 -7.59 -20.33 -3.13
CA LYS A 93 -6.79 -21.41 -2.53
C LYS A 93 -5.38 -21.42 -3.13
N PHE A 94 -4.37 -21.60 -2.27
CA PHE A 94 -2.97 -21.66 -2.67
C PHE A 94 -2.15 -22.53 -1.71
N ARG A 95 -1.03 -23.05 -2.21
CA ARG A 95 -0.01 -23.73 -1.39
C ARG A 95 0.98 -22.70 -0.84
N GLN A 96 1.47 -22.95 0.37
CA GLN A 96 2.43 -22.08 1.05
C GLN A 96 3.66 -22.89 1.41
N SER A 97 4.82 -22.27 1.27
CA SER A 97 6.10 -22.81 1.72
C SER A 97 6.96 -21.65 2.23
N PRO A 98 7.94 -21.91 3.10
CA PRO A 98 8.89 -20.89 3.56
C PRO A 98 9.97 -20.59 2.51
N TRP A 99 9.58 -20.36 1.25
CA TRP A 99 10.51 -20.25 0.10
C TRP A 99 11.51 -19.07 0.17
N MET A 100 11.22 -18.03 0.97
CA MET A 100 12.16 -16.92 1.23
C MET A 100 12.98 -17.07 2.51
N LYS A 101 12.77 -18.13 3.30
CA LYS A 101 13.36 -18.25 4.63
C LYS A 101 14.87 -18.11 4.60
N ASP A 102 15.55 -18.93 3.79
CA ASP A 102 17.01 -18.96 3.72
C ASP A 102 17.59 -17.60 3.28
N TYR A 103 16.94 -16.94 2.31
CA TYR A 103 17.34 -15.60 1.86
C TYR A 103 17.23 -14.56 2.98
N ILE A 104 16.12 -14.56 3.72
CA ILE A 104 15.86 -13.59 4.79
C ILE A 104 16.79 -13.86 5.97
N GLU A 105 16.96 -15.12 6.38
CA GLU A 105 17.83 -15.53 7.47
C GLU A 105 19.29 -15.18 7.17
N GLU A 106 19.75 -15.40 5.94
CA GLU A 106 21.11 -15.04 5.53
C GLU A 106 21.35 -13.52 5.57
N ASN A 107 20.38 -12.71 5.10
CA ASN A 107 20.50 -11.26 5.21
C ASN A 107 20.45 -10.79 6.68
N ILE A 108 19.67 -11.43 7.55
CA ILE A 108 19.67 -11.13 8.99
C ILE A 108 21.04 -11.46 9.60
N ARG A 109 21.63 -12.61 9.26
CA ARG A 109 22.95 -13.02 9.72
C ARG A 109 24.02 -12.02 9.28
N LYS A 110 24.06 -11.67 7.99
CA LYS A 110 25.00 -10.68 7.45
C LYS A 110 24.81 -9.30 8.08
N ARG A 111 23.56 -8.89 8.34
CA ARG A 111 23.24 -7.64 9.04
C ARG A 111 23.79 -7.62 10.48
N LYS A 112 23.72 -8.75 11.20
CA LYS A 112 24.29 -8.87 12.55
C LYS A 112 25.81 -8.73 12.52
N ILE A 113 26.47 -9.38 11.55
CA ILE A 113 27.93 -9.28 11.36
C ILE A 113 28.34 -7.84 11.03
N ALA A 114 27.66 -7.19 10.08
CA ALA A 114 27.93 -5.78 9.74
C ALA A 114 27.81 -4.87 10.97
N LYS A 115 26.76 -5.08 11.80
CA LYS A 115 26.59 -4.33 13.05
C LYS A 115 27.72 -4.58 14.04
N ALA A 116 28.18 -5.82 14.19
CA ALA A 116 29.29 -6.17 15.07
C ALA A 116 30.62 -5.56 14.61
N ASN A 117 30.81 -5.42 13.29
CA ASN A 117 32.02 -4.86 12.69
C ASN A 117 31.99 -3.32 12.56
N GLY A 118 30.92 -2.65 12.99
CA GLY A 118 30.74 -1.20 12.82
C GLY A 118 30.48 -0.74 11.38
N ASP A 119 30.08 -1.65 10.48
CA ASP A 119 29.76 -1.35 9.08
C ASP A 119 28.31 -0.86 8.94
N GLU A 120 28.13 0.46 9.04
CA GLU A 120 26.82 1.11 8.88
C GLU A 120 26.20 0.89 7.50
N PHE A 121 27.04 0.89 6.44
CA PHE A 121 26.58 0.66 5.07
C PHE A 121 26.01 -0.75 4.94
N GLY A 122 26.72 -1.77 5.42
CA GLY A 122 26.25 -3.15 5.42
C GLY A 122 24.95 -3.32 6.19
N VAL A 123 24.82 -2.68 7.36
CA VAL A 123 23.57 -2.71 8.14
C VAL A 123 22.40 -2.16 7.34
N MET A 124 22.57 -1.03 6.66
CA MET A 124 21.55 -0.43 5.80
C MET A 124 21.25 -1.32 4.59
N TYR A 125 22.29 -1.84 3.93
CA TYR A 125 22.19 -2.64 2.73
C TYR A 125 21.39 -3.94 2.95
N TYR A 126 21.72 -4.71 3.99
CA TYR A 126 21.00 -5.96 4.28
C TYR A 126 19.57 -5.72 4.76
N LYS A 127 19.30 -4.61 5.45
CA LYS A 127 17.93 -4.18 5.77
C LYS A 127 17.15 -3.89 4.49
N LEU A 128 17.74 -3.13 3.57
CA LEU A 128 17.12 -2.77 2.30
C LEU A 128 16.83 -4.01 1.46
N LYS A 129 17.74 -4.99 1.39
CA LYS A 129 17.53 -6.25 0.66
C LYS A 129 16.29 -7.02 1.10
N ASN A 130 15.96 -7.00 2.39
CA ASN A 130 14.75 -7.64 2.90
C ASN A 130 13.51 -6.79 2.58
N ASN A 131 13.57 -5.48 2.81
CA ASN A 131 12.44 -4.58 2.55
C ASN A 131 12.10 -4.47 1.05
N ALA A 132 13.11 -4.53 0.18
CA ALA A 132 12.95 -4.45 -1.27
C ALA A 132 12.14 -5.62 -1.84
N VAL A 133 12.25 -6.82 -1.26
CA VAL A 133 11.43 -7.98 -1.67
C VAL A 133 9.96 -7.66 -1.50
N PHE A 134 9.58 -7.18 -0.32
CA PHE A 134 8.20 -6.79 -0.03
C PHE A 134 7.72 -5.68 -0.97
N GLY A 135 8.50 -4.59 -1.10
CA GLY A 135 8.16 -3.47 -1.98
C GLY A 135 8.00 -3.90 -3.44
N LYS A 136 8.82 -4.83 -3.91
CA LYS A 136 8.75 -5.34 -5.28
C LYS A 136 7.50 -6.18 -5.55
N GLN A 137 6.99 -6.89 -4.55
CA GLN A 137 5.76 -7.68 -4.67
C GLN A 137 4.52 -6.80 -4.70
N MET A 138 4.55 -5.66 -4.00
CA MET A 138 3.47 -4.66 -3.98
C MET A 138 3.55 -3.62 -5.12
N GLU A 139 4.49 -3.77 -6.05
CA GLU A 139 4.71 -2.85 -7.16
C GLU A 139 3.49 -2.78 -8.09
N ASN A 140 2.93 -1.58 -8.27
CA ASN A 140 1.83 -1.35 -9.20
C ASN A 140 2.35 -1.02 -10.60
N VAL A 141 2.50 -2.06 -11.42
CA VAL A 141 2.96 -1.95 -12.82
C VAL A 141 2.07 -1.10 -13.72
N ARG A 142 0.81 -0.83 -13.35
CA ARG A 142 -0.08 0.05 -14.12
C ARG A 142 0.34 1.52 -14.05
N LYS A 143 1.08 1.90 -13.01
CA LYS A 143 1.66 3.25 -12.89
C LYS A 143 2.95 3.42 -13.69
N HIS A 144 3.47 2.35 -14.32
CA HIS A 144 4.67 2.45 -15.12
C HIS A 144 4.37 3.14 -16.44
N MET A 145 5.21 4.10 -16.79
CA MET A 145 5.10 4.88 -18.01
C MET A 145 6.31 4.64 -18.90
N ARG A 146 6.12 4.82 -20.20
CA ARG A 146 7.22 4.94 -21.15
C ARG A 146 7.61 6.41 -21.19
N VAL A 147 8.89 6.69 -20.95
CA VAL A 147 9.44 8.03 -21.07
C VAL A 147 10.38 8.04 -22.27
N GLU A 148 10.12 8.93 -23.21
CA GLU A 148 11.03 9.19 -24.33
C GLU A 148 11.69 10.55 -24.14
N LEU A 149 13.02 10.58 -24.19
CA LEU A 149 13.81 11.81 -24.17
C LEU A 149 14.11 12.22 -25.61
N LEU A 150 13.67 13.40 -26.00
CA LEU A 150 13.85 13.95 -27.35
C LEU A 150 14.50 15.32 -27.27
N LYS A 151 15.28 15.69 -28.29
CA LYS A 151 15.75 17.07 -28.43
C LYS A 151 14.61 17.96 -28.93
N ILE A 152 14.63 19.25 -28.58
CA ILE A 152 13.63 20.24 -29.06
C ILE A 152 13.58 20.29 -30.60
N GLU A 153 14.72 20.05 -31.26
CA GLU A 153 14.82 19.99 -32.72
C GLU A 153 13.97 18.86 -33.34
N GLU A 154 13.64 17.81 -32.58
CA GLU A 154 12.78 16.70 -33.02
C GLU A 154 11.27 17.03 -32.96
N ASP A 155 10.87 18.28 -33.24
CA ASP A 155 9.49 18.79 -33.09
C ASP A 155 8.43 17.91 -33.75
N LYS A 156 8.69 17.42 -34.98
CA LYS A 156 7.75 16.51 -35.68
C LYS A 156 7.45 15.25 -34.88
N LYS A 157 8.46 14.68 -34.22
CA LYS A 157 8.33 13.46 -33.41
C LYS A 157 7.65 13.76 -32.09
N ILE A 158 7.96 14.91 -31.48
CA ILE A 158 7.28 15.41 -30.29
C ILE A 158 5.77 15.55 -30.56
N ARG A 159 5.39 16.25 -31.63
CA ARG A 159 3.98 16.43 -32.04
C ARG A 159 3.29 15.09 -32.30
N ARG A 160 3.95 14.16 -33.00
CA ARG A 160 3.40 12.82 -33.25
C ARG A 160 3.10 12.06 -31.95
N LEU A 161 4.01 12.14 -30.97
CA LEU A 161 3.81 11.50 -29.67
C LEU A 161 2.72 12.21 -28.85
N ALA A 162 2.65 13.54 -28.90
CA ALA A 162 1.62 14.33 -28.25
C ALA A 162 0.20 14.06 -28.81
N SER A 163 0.11 13.72 -30.10
CA SER A 163 -1.16 13.33 -30.74
C SER A 163 -1.60 11.90 -30.43
N SER A 164 -0.77 11.09 -29.76
CA SER A 164 -1.13 9.72 -29.40
C SER A 164 -2.13 9.70 -28.24
N PRO A 165 -3.13 8.78 -28.25
CA PRO A 165 -4.05 8.61 -27.12
C PRO A 165 -3.35 8.11 -25.85
N LEU A 166 -2.09 7.66 -25.96
CA LEU A 166 -1.28 7.24 -24.82
C LEU A 166 -0.50 8.39 -24.19
N PHE A 167 -0.61 9.61 -24.73
CA PHE A 167 0.10 10.76 -24.20
C PHE A 167 -0.46 11.19 -22.85
N VAL A 168 0.44 11.45 -21.89
CA VAL A 168 0.06 11.95 -20.55
C VAL A 168 0.58 13.36 -20.32
N GLY A 169 1.78 13.66 -20.80
CA GLY A 169 2.39 14.97 -20.59
C GLY A 169 3.82 15.01 -21.10
N PHE A 170 4.46 16.17 -20.95
CA PHE A 170 5.88 16.34 -21.20
C PHE A 170 6.54 17.16 -20.09
N LYS A 171 7.85 17.04 -19.97
CA LYS A 171 8.69 17.84 -19.09
C LYS A 171 9.95 18.27 -19.84
N GLN A 172 10.16 19.58 -19.95
CA GLN A 172 11.40 20.12 -20.51
C GLN A 172 12.51 20.13 -19.44
N PHE A 173 13.73 19.86 -19.89
CA PHE A 173 14.96 19.96 -19.12
C PHE A 173 15.88 20.99 -19.75
N ASP A 174 16.76 21.55 -18.93
CA ASP A 174 17.83 22.43 -19.38
C ASP A 174 18.76 21.68 -20.35
N GLY A 175 19.21 22.38 -21.40
CA GLY A 175 19.99 21.77 -22.49
C GLY A 175 19.15 21.28 -23.68
N GLY A 176 17.88 21.68 -23.77
CA GLY A 176 17.07 21.47 -24.96
C GLY A 176 16.53 20.04 -25.12
N ILE A 177 16.34 19.33 -24.01
CA ILE A 177 15.78 17.97 -23.98
C ILE A 177 14.37 18.03 -23.40
N THR A 178 13.44 17.32 -24.03
CA THR A 178 12.06 17.15 -23.58
C THR A 178 11.80 15.67 -23.29
N ALA A 179 11.40 15.35 -22.06
CA ALA A 179 10.79 14.07 -21.72
C ALA A 179 9.32 14.07 -22.13
N ILE A 180 8.91 13.09 -22.91
CA ILE A 180 7.50 12.82 -23.19
C ILE A 180 7.08 11.60 -22.39
N HIS A 181 6.04 11.78 -21.59
CA HIS A 181 5.45 10.77 -20.74
C HIS A 181 4.28 10.10 -21.45
N MET A 182 4.41 8.79 -21.69
CA MET A 182 3.44 7.97 -22.40
C MET A 182 2.95 6.82 -21.52
N LEU A 183 1.66 6.51 -21.57
CA LEU A 183 1.11 5.26 -21.05
C LEU A 183 1.66 4.08 -21.85
N LYS A 184 1.71 2.91 -21.21
CA LYS A 184 1.97 1.66 -21.92
C LYS A 184 0.66 1.17 -22.54
N SER A 185 0.71 0.82 -23.83
CA SER A 185 -0.44 0.23 -24.55
C SER A 185 -0.87 -1.10 -23.92
N THR A 186 0.09 -1.89 -23.44
CA THR A 186 -0.15 -3.17 -22.79
C THR A 186 0.62 -3.23 -21.47
N VAL A 187 -0.07 -3.68 -20.41
CA VAL A 187 0.52 -3.87 -19.08
C VAL A 187 0.42 -5.33 -18.68
N THR A 188 1.57 -6.00 -18.55
CA THR A 188 1.64 -7.37 -18.04
C THR A 188 1.64 -7.36 -16.52
N LEU A 189 0.61 -7.97 -15.90
CA LEU A 189 0.51 -8.13 -14.45
C LEU A 189 1.40 -9.29 -13.97
N ASN A 190 2.70 -9.05 -13.83
CA ASN A 190 3.70 -10.05 -13.47
C ASN A 190 4.23 -9.93 -12.03
N LYS A 191 3.54 -9.17 -11.17
CA LYS A 191 3.92 -9.00 -9.76
C LYS A 191 3.06 -9.89 -8.88
N PRO A 192 3.64 -10.68 -7.97
CA PRO A 192 2.89 -11.55 -7.09
C PRO A 192 2.33 -10.75 -5.90
N ILE A 193 1.38 -9.85 -6.17
CA ILE A 193 0.80 -8.91 -5.19
C ILE A 193 0.17 -9.65 -3.99
N TYR A 194 -0.38 -10.84 -4.22
CA TYR A 194 -0.95 -11.69 -3.17
C TYR A 194 0.08 -12.08 -2.09
N VAL A 195 1.37 -12.17 -2.43
CA VAL A 195 2.43 -12.42 -1.44
C VAL A 195 2.63 -11.19 -0.56
N GLY A 196 2.73 -10.00 -1.16
CA GLY A 196 2.85 -8.74 -0.43
C GLY A 196 1.64 -8.53 0.50
N GLN A 197 0.43 -8.79 0.01
CA GLN A 197 -0.79 -8.76 0.82
C GLN A 197 -0.70 -9.72 2.01
N ALA A 198 -0.27 -10.98 1.79
CA ALA A 198 -0.13 -11.96 2.86
C ALA A 198 0.90 -11.53 3.92
N ILE A 199 2.02 -10.93 3.51
CA ILE A 199 3.03 -10.37 4.43
C ILE A 199 2.38 -9.29 5.31
N LEU A 200 1.69 -8.31 4.71
CA LEU A 200 1.03 -7.24 5.45
C LEU A 200 -0.01 -7.78 6.44
N ASP A 201 -0.86 -8.71 6.00
CA ASP A 201 -1.93 -9.24 6.85
C ASP A 201 -1.37 -10.06 8.02
N ILE A 202 -0.33 -10.86 7.78
CA ILE A 202 0.34 -11.61 8.85
C ILE A 202 1.04 -10.65 9.83
N SER A 203 1.68 -9.60 9.34
CA SER A 203 2.27 -8.56 10.21
C SER A 203 1.23 -7.85 11.05
N LYS A 204 0.08 -7.47 10.48
CA LYS A 204 -1.06 -6.90 11.23
C LYS A 204 -1.56 -7.86 12.29
N ALA A 205 -1.75 -9.14 11.94
CA ALA A 205 -2.20 -10.15 12.89
C ALA A 205 -1.24 -10.29 14.09
N MET A 206 0.07 -10.20 13.84
CA MET A 206 1.07 -10.18 14.91
C MET A 206 0.96 -8.94 15.79
N MET A 207 0.74 -7.75 15.20
CA MET A 207 0.54 -6.51 15.97
C MET A 207 -0.72 -6.56 16.83
N PHE A 208 -1.83 -7.05 16.28
CA PHE A 208 -3.07 -7.18 17.04
C PHE A 208 -2.97 -8.22 18.14
N ASN A 209 -2.32 -9.37 17.92
CA ASN A 209 -2.00 -10.36 18.97
C ASN A 209 -1.10 -9.83 20.09
N PHE A 210 -0.32 -8.78 19.81
CA PHE A 210 0.50 -8.16 20.84
C PHE A 210 -0.30 -7.16 21.68
N TRP A 211 -1.27 -6.47 21.05
CA TRP A 211 -2.09 -5.46 21.68
C TRP A 211 -3.27 -6.04 22.47
N TYR A 212 -3.93 -7.07 21.94
CA TYR A 212 -5.14 -7.73 22.45
C TYR A 212 -4.84 -9.12 23.00
#